data_AF-A0A496WER5-F1
#
_entry.id   AF-A0A496WER5-F1
#
_cell.length_a   1.000
_cell.length_b   1.000
_cell.length_c   1.000
_cell.angle_alpha   90.00
_cell.angle_beta   90.00
_cell.angle_gamma   90.00
#
_symmetry.space_group_name_H-M   'P 1'
#
loop_
_entity.id
_entity.type
_entity.pdbx_description
1 polymer ?
#
loop_
_entity_poly.entity_id
_entity_poly.type
_entity_poly.pdbx_seq_one_letter_code
_entity_poly.pdbx_strand_id
1 'polypeptide(L)' 'PDLCTECVGHFETSQCVEVCPVDCIPLDPNHAETQDELMVKYLRLTADDKQKL' A
#
# COMPACT_ATOMS: atom_id res chain seq x y z
N PRO A 1 0.53 7.53 7.17
CA PRO A 1 -0.73 7.17 6.49
C PRO A 1 -1.21 5.78 6.95
N ASP A 2 -2.44 5.66 7.46
CA ASP A 2 -2.88 4.42 8.13
C ASP A 2 -3.34 3.31 7.17
N LEU A 3 -3.62 3.67 5.92
CA LEU A 3 -4.21 2.78 4.89
C LEU A 3 -3.27 2.48 3.70
N CYS A 4 -2.16 3.21 3.55
CA CYS A 4 -1.25 3.00 2.43
C CYS A 4 -0.40 1.75 2.67
N THR A 5 -0.50 0.76 1.78
CA THR A 5 0.36 -0.44 1.77
C THR A 5 1.42 -0.37 0.67
N GLU A 6 1.62 0.80 0.04
CA GLU A 6 2.41 0.94 -1.20
C GLU A 6 1.96 -0.05 -2.28
N CYS A 7 0.66 -0.39 -2.28
CA CYS A 7 0.02 -1.43 -3.08
C CYS A 7 0.50 -2.87 -2.82
N VAL A 8 1.41 -3.11 -1.87
CA VAL A 8 1.80 -4.45 -1.42
C VAL A 8 0.54 -5.25 -1.03
N GLY A 9 0.50 -6.50 -1.50
CA GLY A 9 -0.62 -7.41 -1.32
C GLY A 9 -1.67 -7.37 -2.44
N HIS A 10 -1.70 -6.31 -3.25
CA HIS A 10 -2.61 -6.18 -4.40
C HIS A 10 -1.87 -6.13 -5.75
N PHE A 11 -0.78 -5.37 -5.83
CA PHE A 11 -0.02 -5.13 -7.07
C PHE A 11 1.48 -5.18 -6.78
N GLU A 12 2.29 -5.33 -7.83
CA GLU A 12 3.76 -5.29 -7.74
C GLU A 12 4.29 -3.85 -7.65
N THR A 13 3.56 -2.87 -8.18
CA THR A 13 3.93 -1.45 -8.18
C THR A 13 2.83 -0.56 -7.60
N SER A 14 3.21 0.64 -7.14
CA SER A 14 2.27 1.61 -6.56
C SER A 14 1.37 2.22 -7.64
N GLN A 15 0.09 1.86 -7.63
CA GLN A 15 -0.85 2.25 -8.69
C GLN A 15 -1.10 3.77 -8.74
N CYS A 16 -1.06 4.46 -7.59
CA CYS A 16 -1.21 5.92 -7.58
C CYS A 16 0.02 6.61 -8.20
N VAL A 17 1.23 6.06 -8.04
CA VAL A 17 2.46 6.57 -8.66
C VAL A 17 2.40 6.39 -10.17
N GLU A 18 2.05 5.20 -10.67
CA GLU A 18 1.98 4.89 -12.11
C GLU A 18 1.05 5.82 -12.90
N VAL A 19 -0.04 6.29 -12.29
CA VAL A 19 -1.03 7.15 -12.96
C VAL A 19 -0.78 8.64 -12.74
N CYS A 20 0.18 9.02 -11.88
CA CYS A 20 0.42 10.42 -11.55
C CYS A 20 1.07 11.14 -12.74
N PRO A 21 0.46 12.18 -13.32
CA PRO A 21 0.99 12.83 -14.52
C PRO A 21 2.18 13.76 -14.26
N VAL A 22 2.56 13.97 -12.99
CA VAL A 22 3.55 14.97 -12.56
C VAL A 22 4.51 14.44 -11.49
N ASP A 23 4.56 13.12 -11.28
CA ASP A 23 5.50 12.45 -10.36
C ASP A 23 5.53 13.03 -8.93
N CYS A 24 4.37 13.45 -8.40
CA CYS A 24 4.29 14.16 -7.12
C CYS A 24 4.00 13.27 -5.89
N ILE A 25 4.22 11.96 -6.00
CA ILE A 25 3.94 10.97 -4.94
C ILE A 25 5.25 10.27 -4.54
N PRO A 26 6.13 10.93 -3.76
CA PRO A 26 7.33 10.31 -3.21
C PRO A 26 7.01 9.42 -2.01
N LEU A 27 7.96 8.57 -1.62
CA LEU A 27 7.92 7.87 -0.34
C LEU A 27 7.98 8.87 0.82
N ASP A 28 7.15 8.66 1.84
CA ASP A 28 7.11 9.53 3.02
C ASP A 28 8.21 9.12 4.02
N PRO A 29 9.25 9.94 4.25
CA PRO A 29 10.35 9.59 5.15
C PRO A 29 9.92 9.46 6.61
N ASN A 30 8.77 10.02 7.01
CA ASN A 30 8.24 9.88 8.38
C ASN A 30 7.45 8.58 8.57
N HIS A 31 7.19 7.84 7.48
CA HIS A 31 6.47 6.57 7.49
C HIS A 31 7.22 5.55 6.62
N ALA A 32 8.53 5.45 6.81
CA ALA A 32 9.33 4.43 6.14
C ALA A 32 8.96 3.06 6.70
N GLU A 33 8.54 2.15 5.82
CA GLU A 33 8.08 0.80 6.17
C GLU A 33 8.80 -0.23 5.28
N THR A 34 9.08 -1.38 5.86
CA THR A 34 9.58 -2.55 5.15
C THR A 34 8.45 -3.25 4.39
N GLN A 35 8.81 -4.05 3.40
CA GLN A 35 7.84 -4.83 2.64
C GLN A 35 7.00 -5.77 3.53
N ASP A 36 7.60 -6.35 4.57
CA ASP A 36 6.90 -7.21 5.53
C ASP A 36 5.89 -6.41 6.38
N GLU A 37 6.25 -5.20 6.83
CA GLU A 37 5.33 -4.31 7.56
C GLU A 37 4.13 -3.90 6.70
N LEU A 38 4.38 -3.59 5.42
CA LEU A 38 3.33 -3.27 4.45
C LEU A 38 2.41 -4.48 4.17
N MET A 39 2.96 -5.70 4.12
CA MET A 39 2.17 -6.93 4.00
C MET A 39 1.30 -7.20 5.23
N VAL A 40 1.85 -7.01 6.44
CA VAL A 40 1.08 -7.11 7.70
C VAL A 40 -0.07 -6.09 7.71
N LYS A 41 0.20 -4.86 7.28
CA LYS A 41 -0.83 -3.81 7.15
C LYS A 41 -1.92 -4.22 6.15
N TYR A 42 -1.55 -4.74 4.97
CA TYR A 42 -2.49 -5.26 3.98
C TYR A 42 -3.41 -6.34 4.56
N LEU A 43 -2.84 -7.33 5.26
CA LEU A 43 -3.61 -8.41 5.87
C LEU A 43 -4.60 -7.89 6.92
N ARG A 44 -4.21 -6.90 7.71
CA ARG A 44 -5.09 -6.24 8.68
C ARG A 44 -6.25 -5.51 8.00
N LEU A 45 -5.98 -4.78 6.91
CA LEU A 45 -6.98 -3.96 6.23
C LEU A 45 -7.98 -4.77 5.40
N THR A 46 -7.57 -5.94 4.89
CA THR A 46 -8.40 -6.80 4.02
C THR A 46 -8.95 -8.03 4.73
N ALA A 47 -8.73 -8.16 6.05
CA ALA A 47 -9.20 -9.29 6.84
C ALA A 47 -10.72 -9.54 6.69
N ASP A 48 -11.52 -8.47 6.58
CA ASP A 48 -12.98 -8.55 6.43
C ASP A 48 -13.42 -8.85 4.99
N ASP A 49 -12.61 -8.52 3.98
CA ASP A 49 -12.94 -8.77 2.57
C ASP A 49 -12.88 -10.26 2.23
N LYS A 50 -12.13 -11.07 2.98
CA LYS A 50 -12.11 -12.54 2.86
C LYS A 50 -13.42 -13.22 3.30
N GLN A 51 -14.36 -12.51 3.93
CA GLN A 51 -15.68 -13.06 4.25
C GLN A 51 -16.70 -12.92 3.11
N LYS A 52 -16.34 -12.25 2.01
CA LYS A 52 -17.24 -11.99 0.86
C LYS A 52 -16.96 -12.87 -0.36
N LEU A 53 -16.07 -13.86 -0.25
CA LEU A 53 -15.78 -14.85 -1.29
C LEU A 53 -16.36 -16.23 -0.94
#